data_AF-A0A651E8Y8-F1
#
_entry.id   AF-A0A651E8Y8-F1
#
_cell.length_a   1.000
_cell.length_b   1.000
_cell.length_c   1.000
_cell.angle_alpha   90.00
_cell.angle_beta   90.00
_cell.angle_gamma   90.00
#
_symmetry.space_group_name_H-M   'P 1'
#
loop_
_entity.id
_entity.type
_entity.pdbx_description
1 polymer ?
#
loop_
_entity_poly.entity_id
_entity_poly.type
_entity_poly.pdbx_seq_one_letter_code
_entity_poly.pdbx_strand_id
1 'polypeptide(L)'
;MRLAIKPEVISVNREKSPFPVTVDVASFVGPITEYKLQFVHEGSDEPQIVTAIESNVEGITTVYHAGEEVFMHINADQARVYKV
;
A
#
# COMPACT_ATOMS: atom_id res chain seq x y z
N MET A 1 19.26 -5.16 5.61
CA MET A 1 19.20 -3.69 5.42
C MET A 1 17.74 -3.30 5.53
N ARG A 2 17.35 -2.36 6.40
CA ARG A 2 15.96 -1.90 6.51
C ARG A 2 15.79 -0.60 5.72
N LEU A 3 14.72 -0.53 4.94
CA LEU A 3 14.36 0.62 4.13
C LEU A 3 13.03 1.17 4.63
N ALA A 4 12.92 2.49 4.73
CA ALA A 4 11.66 3.16 4.98
C ALA A 4 11.29 4.02 3.77
N ILE A 5 10.02 3.96 3.40
CA ILE A 5 9.39 4.80 2.38
C ILE A 5 8.15 5.46 2.96
N LYS A 6 7.78 6.60 2.38
CA LYS A 6 6.58 7.32 2.78
C LYS A 6 5.31 6.60 2.28
N PRO A 7 4.22 6.58 3.06
CA PRO A 7 2.99 5.90 2.65
C PRO A 7 2.31 6.55 1.43
N GLU A 8 2.51 7.86 1.21
CA GLU A 8 1.90 8.59 0.09
C GLU A 8 2.54 8.28 -1.26
N VAL A 9 3.71 7.62 -1.28
CA VAL A 9 4.37 7.20 -2.54
C VAL A 9 3.95 5.79 -2.98
N ILE A 10 3.03 5.19 -2.23
CA ILE A 10 2.51 3.86 -2.47
C ILE A 10 1.08 3.99 -2.99
N SER A 11 0.83 3.46 -4.19
CA SER A 11 -0.51 3.31 -4.74
C SER A 11 -0.93 1.85 -4.76
N VAL A 12 -2.23 1.62 -4.61
CA VAL A 12 -2.84 0.30 -4.52
C VAL A 12 -3.85 0.17 -5.65
N ASN A 13 -3.71 -0.85 -6.48
CA ASN A 13 -4.70 -1.12 -7.52
C ASN A 13 -4.72 -2.60 -7.95
N ARG A 14 -5.53 -2.92 -8.96
CA ARG A 14 -5.63 -4.29 -9.53
C ARG A 14 -4.72 -4.51 -10.74
N GLU A 15 -3.91 -3.52 -11.13
CA GLU A 15 -2.90 -3.68 -12.17
C GLU A 15 -1.73 -4.50 -11.62
N LYS A 16 -1.33 -5.55 -12.34
CA LYS A 16 -0.30 -6.47 -11.86
C LYS A 16 1.02 -5.76 -11.58
N SER A 17 1.60 -6.03 -10.43
CA SER A 17 2.95 -5.62 -10.03
C SER A 17 3.71 -6.79 -9.41
N PRO A 18 5.04 -6.67 -9.19
CA PRO A 18 5.83 -7.66 -8.44
C PRO A 18 5.46 -7.75 -6.95
N PHE A 19 4.59 -6.87 -6.44
CA PHE A 19 4.28 -6.74 -5.03
C PHE A 19 2.78 -7.03 -4.78
N PRO A 20 2.36 -8.31 -4.82
CA PRO A 20 1.03 -8.69 -4.40
C PRO A 20 0.86 -8.46 -2.90
N VAL A 21 -0.28 -7.89 -2.50
CA VAL A 21 -0.59 -7.60 -1.10
C VAL A 21 -2.08 -7.89 -0.83
N THR A 22 -2.39 -8.16 0.43
CA THR A 22 -3.77 -8.27 0.90
C THR A 22 -4.11 -7.03 1.74
N VAL A 23 -5.28 -6.45 1.50
CA VAL A 23 -5.77 -5.35 2.34
C VAL A 23 -6.14 -5.93 3.71
N ASP A 24 -5.43 -5.52 4.76
CA ASP A 24 -5.74 -5.89 6.15
C ASP A 24 -6.81 -4.95 6.72
N VAL A 25 -6.60 -3.63 6.56
CA VAL A 25 -7.53 -2.60 7.04
C VAL A 25 -7.63 -1.48 6.02
N ALA A 26 -8.85 -1.02 5.76
CA ALA A 26 -9.13 0.24 5.06
C ALA A 26 -9.80 1.22 6.03
N SER A 27 -9.21 2.41 6.18
CA SER A 27 -9.70 3.46 7.09
C SER A 27 -9.97 4.74 6.33
N PHE A 28 -11.22 5.22 6.40
CA PHE A 28 -11.61 6.49 5.80
C PHE A 28 -11.33 7.64 6.76
N VAL A 29 -10.43 8.54 6.37
CA VAL A 29 -10.04 9.70 7.16
C VAL A 29 -10.28 10.96 6.33
N GLY A 30 -11.56 11.35 6.24
CA GLY A 30 -11.99 12.53 5.49
C GLY A 30 -11.57 12.45 4.01
N PRO A 31 -10.66 13.32 3.53
CA PRO A 31 -10.26 13.37 2.11
C PRO A 31 -9.31 12.24 1.69
N ILE A 32 -8.93 11.33 2.58
CA ILE A 32 -8.03 10.23 2.26
C ILE A 32 -8.58 8.88 2.74
N THR A 33 -8.09 7.82 2.10
CA THR A 33 -8.21 6.45 2.61
C THR A 33 -6.82 5.93 2.93
N GLU A 34 -6.67 5.42 4.15
CA GLU A 34 -5.47 4.71 4.59
C GLU A 34 -5.68 3.21 4.45
N TYR A 35 -4.74 2.55 3.79
CA TYR A 35 -4.71 1.09 3.64
C TYR A 35 -3.54 0.52 4.44
N LYS A 36 -3.83 -0.44 5.32
CA LYS A 36 -2.83 -1.36 5.85
C LYS A 36 -2.80 -2.57 4.95
N LEU A 37 -1.63 -2.83 4.39
CA LEU A 37 -1.41 -3.87 3.38
C LEU A 37 -0.47 -4.91 3.96
N GLN A 38 -0.89 -6.16 3.92
CA GLN A 38 -0.13 -7.28 4.39
C GLN A 38 0.55 -7.98 3.20
N PHE A 39 1.84 -8.28 3.36
CA PHE A 39 2.58 -9.09 2.39
C PHE A 39 3.54 -10.04 3.10
N VAL A 40 3.84 -11.16 2.45
CA VAL A 40 4.82 -12.14 2.93
C VAL A 40 6.08 -11.96 2.10
N HIS A 41 7.19 -11.62 2.75
CA HIS A 41 8.48 -11.51 2.08
C HIS A 41 9.09 -12.90 1.89
N GLU A 42 9.71 -13.15 0.73
CA GLU A 42 10.41 -14.40 0.48
C GLU A 42 11.46 -14.67 1.57
N GLY A 43 11.33 -15.82 2.25
CA GLY A 43 12.23 -16.21 3.35
C GLY A 43 11.85 -15.66 4.72
N SER A 44 10.65 -15.10 4.89
CA SER A 44 10.09 -14.71 6.19
C SER A 44 8.74 -15.38 6.42
N ASP A 45 8.59 -16.05 7.57
CA ASP A 45 7.30 -16.63 8.00
C ASP A 45 6.39 -15.60 8.67
N GLU A 46 6.88 -14.37 8.88
CA GLU A 46 6.12 -13.30 9.53
C GLU A 46 5.52 -12.35 8.49
N PRO A 47 4.20 -12.07 8.58
CA PRO A 47 3.58 -11.09 7.71
C PRO A 47 4.11 -9.69 7.99
N GLN A 48 4.52 -9.00 6.93
CA GLN A 48 4.92 -7.61 7.02
C GLN A 48 3.74 -6.71 6.66
N ILE A 49 3.67 -5.55 7.33
CA ILE A 49 2.63 -4.55 7.09
C ILE A 49 3.29 -3.31 6.49
N VAL A 50 2.67 -2.80 5.44
CA VAL A 50 2.99 -1.49 4.85
C VAL A 50 1.72 -0.65 4.78
N THR A 51 1.86 0.65 5.02
CA THR A 51 0.74 1.59 4.93
C THR A 51 0.80 2.33 3.60
N ALA A 52 -0.34 2.42 2.90
CA ALA A 52 -0.54 3.31 1.76
C ALA A 52 -1.60 4.35 2.09
N ILE A 53 -1.45 5.57 1.54
CA ILE A 53 -2.43 6.65 1.69
C ILE A 53 -2.84 7.13 0.31
N GLU A 54 -4.14 7.04 0.01
CA GLU A 54 -4.70 7.51 -1.26
C GLU A 54 -5.71 8.63 -1.03
N SER A 55 -5.74 9.61 -1.95
CA SER A 55 -6.74 10.68 -1.91
C SER A 55 -8.09 10.19 -2.41
N ASN A 56 -9.15 10.58 -1.70
CA ASN A 56 -10.53 10.32 -2.09
C ASN A 56 -10.98 11.40 -3.08
N VAL A 57 -11.04 11.04 -4.35
CA VAL A 57 -11.55 11.86 -5.45
C VAL A 57 -12.85 11.23 -5.93
N GLU A 58 -13.93 12.00 -5.84
CA GLU A 58 -15.27 11.56 -6.20
C GLU A 58 -15.32 11.02 -7.64
N GLY A 59 -15.90 9.84 -7.83
CA GLY A 59 -16.05 9.19 -9.14
C GLY A 59 -14.76 8.60 -9.73
N ILE A 60 -13.61 8.75 -9.07
CA ILE A 60 -12.31 8.24 -9.53
C ILE A 60 -11.75 7.20 -8.56
N THR A 61 -11.85 7.44 -7.25
CA THR A 61 -11.25 6.55 -6.25
C THR A 61 -11.98 5.21 -6.19
N THR A 62 -11.22 4.14 -6.38
CA THR A 62 -11.66 2.78 -6.10
C THR A 62 -11.35 2.46 -4.64
N VAL A 63 -12.35 2.04 -3.88
CA VAL A 63 -12.15 1.60 -2.49
C VAL A 63 -11.93 0.10 -2.46
N TYR A 64 -10.84 -0.33 -1.83
CA TYR A 64 -10.58 -1.74 -1.53
C TYR A 64 -10.98 -2.08 -0.09
N HIS A 65 -11.52 -3.28 0.11
CA HIS A 65 -11.97 -3.75 1.41
C HIS A 65 -11.01 -4.78 2.02
N ALA A 66 -11.08 -4.94 3.34
CA ALA A 66 -10.30 -5.95 4.06
C ALA A 66 -10.51 -7.35 3.46
N GLY A 67 -9.42 -8.07 3.27
CA GLY A 67 -9.38 -9.38 2.61
C GLY A 67 -9.22 -9.32 1.08
N GLU A 68 -9.29 -8.16 0.45
CA GLU A 68 -9.04 -8.06 -1.00
C GLU A 68 -7.56 -8.24 -1.35
N GLU A 69 -7.31 -9.00 -2.41
CA GLU A 69 -6.00 -9.11 -3.04
C GLU A 69 -5.82 -8.01 -4.08
N VAL A 70 -4.75 -7.25 -3.94
CA VAL A 70 -4.41 -6.10 -4.77
C VAL A 70 -2.89 -6.07 -5.01
N PHE A 71 -2.44 -5.14 -5.83
CA PHE A 71 -1.03 -4.93 -6.12
C PHE A 71 -0.59 -3.57 -5.61
N MET A 72 0.56 -3.58 -4.96
CA MET A 72 1.25 -2.37 -4.53
C MET A 72 2.14 -1.85 -5.66
N HIS A 73 2.11 -0.55 -5.89
CA HIS A 73 3.02 0.14 -6.81
C HIS A 73 3.72 1.28 -6.07
N ILE A 74 5.02 1.43 -6.31
CA ILE A 74 5.82 2.49 -5.71
C ILE A 74 6.08 3.55 -6.76
N ASN A 75 5.60 4.77 -6.52
CA ASN A 75 5.90 5.91 -7.36
C ASN A 75 7.35 6.38 -7.13
N ALA A 76 8.27 5.84 -7.92
CA ALA A 76 9.71 6.07 -7.78
C ALA A 76 10.11 7.55 -7.89
N ASP A 77 9.38 8.34 -8.69
CA ASP A 77 9.66 9.77 -8.89
C ASP A 77 9.38 10.60 -7.64
N GLN A 78 8.51 10.11 -6.77
CA GLN A 78 8.17 10.74 -5.49
C GLN A 78 8.88 10.08 -4.30
N ALA A 79 9.48 8.90 -4.52
CA ALA A 79 10.08 8.10 -3.48
C ALA A 79 11.37 8.75 -2.94
N ARG A 80 11.42 8.91 -1.62
CA ARG A 80 12.67 9.10 -0.89
C ARG A 80 12.88 7.87 -0.01
N VAL A 81 14.03 7.23 -0.19
CA VAL A 81 14.39 6.02 0.55
C VAL A 81 15.30 6.41 1.70
N TYR A 82 14.93 6.00 2.90
CA TYR A 82 15.72 6.23 4.11
C TYR A 82 16.33 4.91 4.56
N LYS A 83 17.61 4.95 4.90
CA LYS A 83 18.27 3.84 5.59
C LYS A 83 17.91 3.90 7.07
N VAL A 84 17.43 2.77 7.60
CA VAL A 84 17.10 2.59 9.02
C VAL A 84 18.01 1.52 9.62
#